data_AF-A0A812SV04-F1
#
_entry.id   AF-A0A812SV04-F1
#
_cell.length_a   1.000
_cell.length_b   1.000
_cell.length_c   1.000
_cell.angle_alpha   90.00
_cell.angle_beta   90.00
_cell.angle_gamma   90.00
#
_symmetry.space_group_name_H-M   'P 1'
#
loop_
_entity.id
_entity.type
_entity.pdbx_description
1 polymer ?
#
loop_
_entity_poly.entity_id
_entity_poly.type
_entity_poly.pdbx_seq_one_letter_code
_entity_poly.pdbx_strand_id
1 'polypeptide(L)'
;VFLDSDQLQNLDLLFDIIRTSTKNVVVVLTGELLSRSWCAGEIVTAWKNDIHTVPLLCEGFERLSDEAQKQIPSLWTPHQVAQLASYGIQLDDVNLAYSWLQHELTPLQMARFGPVCGREKVVVELMNVCGLSSRRTTSKTAGHVSRPRILVLSSYMEAEYLSTCEVFQILLQAHLHVECEVVHDFQQIATCKPFAYYLIALLFRGILRDEDFIKLLLYATQTCTSSKRALELVPVVADSNFEVPNVDARWHAGSPLGLQVFQVFRNLCTVLALPFTPLASEGLQERQVAEIASRIHRYQDAWLCPGFLQ
;
A
#
# COMPACT_ATOMS: atom_id res chain seq x y z
N VAL A 1 14.09 -2.45 12.40
CA VAL A 1 13.37 -3.38 11.51
C VAL A 1 14.18 -3.48 10.23
N PHE A 2 14.39 -4.67 9.70
CA PHE A 2 15.07 -4.89 8.43
C PHE A 2 14.01 -5.37 7.42
N LEU A 3 14.00 -4.80 6.22
CA LEU A 3 13.10 -5.18 5.13
C LEU A 3 13.93 -5.86 4.04
N ASP A 4 13.53 -7.06 3.64
CA ASP A 4 14.21 -7.92 2.66
C ASP A 4 14.28 -7.27 1.27
N SER A 5 13.28 -6.47 0.91
CA SER A 5 13.16 -5.75 -0.36
C SER A 5 14.38 -4.91 -0.72
N ASP A 6 15.15 -4.46 0.29
CA ASP A 6 16.30 -3.57 0.09
C ASP A 6 17.57 -4.33 -0.35
N GLN A 7 17.61 -5.67 -0.20
CA GLN A 7 18.84 -6.47 -0.36
C GLN A 7 18.67 -7.72 -1.24
N LEU A 8 17.59 -7.80 -2.04
CA LEU A 8 17.29 -8.98 -2.88
C LEU A 8 18.39 -9.35 -3.90
N GLN A 9 19.35 -8.47 -4.18
CA GLN A 9 20.46 -8.73 -5.08
C GLN A 9 21.55 -9.63 -4.45
N ASN A 10 21.64 -9.69 -3.12
CA ASN A 10 22.66 -10.45 -2.41
C ASN A 10 22.02 -11.39 -1.38
N LEU A 11 21.54 -12.53 -1.87
CA LEU A 11 20.89 -13.54 -1.03
C LEU A 11 21.82 -14.13 0.06
N ASP A 12 23.12 -14.17 -0.19
CA ASP A 12 24.11 -14.62 0.79
C ASP A 12 24.07 -13.74 2.04
N LEU A 13 24.19 -12.42 1.83
CA LEU A 13 24.09 -11.42 2.89
C LEU A 13 22.72 -11.48 3.59
N LEU A 14 21.64 -11.68 2.82
CA LEU A 14 20.28 -11.78 3.37
C LEU A 14 20.17 -12.97 4.34
N PHE A 15 20.61 -14.16 3.92
CA PHE A 15 20.56 -15.36 4.76
C PHE A 15 21.50 -15.27 5.96
N ASP A 16 22.66 -14.62 5.80
CA ASP A 16 23.59 -14.36 6.91
C ASP A 16 23.00 -13.39 7.95
N ILE A 17 22.31 -12.32 7.52
CA ILE A 17 21.60 -11.40 8.42
C ILE A 17 20.54 -12.15 9.22
N ILE A 18 19.76 -13.02 8.56
CA ILE A 18 18.77 -13.86 9.24
C ILE A 18 19.49 -14.73 10.27
N ARG A 19 20.49 -15.51 9.84
CA ARG A 19 21.21 -16.46 10.70
C ARG A 19 21.87 -15.83 11.93
N THR A 20 22.48 -14.65 11.76
CA THR A 20 23.43 -14.11 12.76
C THR A 20 22.91 -12.90 13.52
N SER A 21 22.05 -12.10 12.89
CA SER A 21 21.72 -10.75 13.35
C SER A 21 20.21 -10.56 13.60
N THR A 22 19.40 -11.58 13.32
CA THR A 22 17.94 -11.50 13.44
C THR A 22 17.46 -12.28 14.65
N LYS A 23 16.71 -11.60 15.53
CA LYS A 23 16.08 -12.24 16.70
C LYS A 23 14.68 -12.76 16.42
N ASN A 24 13.94 -12.03 15.57
CA ASN A 24 12.57 -12.34 15.22
C ASN A 24 12.41 -12.22 13.70
N VAL A 25 11.76 -13.19 13.07
CA VAL A 25 11.36 -13.15 11.66
C VAL A 25 9.84 -13.03 11.59
N VAL A 26 9.35 -12.03 10.87
CA VAL A 26 7.92 -11.87 10.62
C VAL A 26 7.64 -12.29 9.19
N VAL A 27 6.86 -13.36 9.01
CA VAL A 27 6.53 -13.89 7.69
C VAL A 27 5.15 -13.40 7.28
N VAL A 28 5.09 -12.45 6.36
CA VAL A 28 3.83 -11.90 5.86
C VAL A 28 3.24 -12.85 4.81
N LEU A 29 2.24 -13.62 5.21
CA LEU A 29 1.61 -14.63 4.36
C LEU A 29 0.60 -13.95 3.41
N THR A 30 1.03 -13.64 2.19
CA THR A 30 0.19 -13.16 1.07
C THR A 30 0.17 -14.19 -0.08
N GLY A 31 -0.79 -14.08 -0.99
CA GLY A 31 -0.93 -15.03 -2.12
C GLY A 31 0.33 -15.16 -2.99
N GLU A 32 1.16 -14.12 -3.03
CA GLU A 32 2.39 -14.07 -3.82
C GLU A 32 3.60 -14.70 -3.11
N LEU A 33 3.56 -14.91 -1.80
CA LEU A 33 4.71 -15.38 -1.00
C LEU A 33 5.36 -16.64 -1.58
N LEU A 34 4.54 -17.61 -2.00
CA LEU A 34 5.02 -18.91 -2.50
C LEU A 34 5.70 -18.82 -3.87
N SER A 35 5.40 -17.78 -4.65
CA SER A 35 6.03 -17.54 -5.96
C SER A 35 7.45 -16.95 -5.84
N ARG A 36 7.82 -16.47 -4.64
CA ARG A 36 9.09 -15.78 -4.39
C ARG A 36 10.08 -16.75 -3.73
N SER A 37 10.93 -17.36 -4.56
CA SER A 37 11.94 -18.33 -4.12
C SER A 37 12.86 -17.84 -2.99
N TRP A 38 13.22 -16.56 -2.96
CA TRP A 38 14.02 -15.99 -1.88
C TRP A 38 13.28 -16.01 -0.53
N CYS A 39 11.98 -15.75 -0.49
CA CYS A 39 11.17 -15.87 0.73
C CYS A 39 11.21 -17.30 1.29
N ALA A 40 11.19 -18.31 0.42
CA ALA A 40 11.38 -19.70 0.85
C ALA A 40 12.75 -19.91 1.49
N GLY A 41 13.81 -19.32 0.92
CA GLY A 41 15.15 -19.37 1.48
C GLY A 41 15.26 -18.70 2.86
N GLU A 42 14.61 -17.56 3.04
CA GLU A 42 14.54 -16.86 4.34
C GLU A 42 13.82 -17.69 5.40
N ILE A 43 12.68 -18.29 5.05
CA ILE A 43 11.89 -19.16 5.93
C ILE A 43 12.67 -20.41 6.32
N VAL A 44 13.33 -21.09 5.37
CA VAL A 44 14.19 -22.25 5.66
C VAL A 44 15.34 -21.85 6.56
N THR A 45 15.96 -20.69 6.32
CA THR A 45 17.08 -20.21 7.14
C THR A 45 16.60 -19.92 8.56
N ALA A 46 15.45 -19.28 8.74
CA ALA A 46 14.86 -19.03 10.05
C ALA A 46 14.56 -20.34 10.80
N TRP A 47 13.95 -21.31 10.11
CA TRP A 47 13.61 -22.62 10.64
C TRP A 47 14.85 -23.41 11.09
N LYS A 48 15.86 -23.54 10.22
CA LYS A 48 17.10 -24.30 10.53
C LYS A 48 17.91 -23.71 11.68
N ASN A 49 17.75 -22.42 11.97
CA ASN A 49 18.50 -21.72 13.01
C ASN A 49 17.65 -21.40 14.24
N ASP A 50 16.45 -22.01 14.35
CA ASP A 50 15.54 -21.84 15.50
C ASP A 50 15.27 -20.36 15.83
N ILE A 51 15.07 -19.55 14.79
CA ILE A 51 14.76 -18.12 14.96
C ILE A 51 13.28 -17.97 15.25
N HIS A 52 12.96 -17.18 16.29
CA HIS A 52 11.57 -16.89 16.66
C HIS A 52 10.82 -16.31 15.45
N THR A 53 9.84 -17.06 14.96
CA THR A 53 9.15 -16.72 13.71
C THR A 53 7.67 -16.49 13.99
N VAL A 54 7.16 -15.35 13.54
CA VAL A 54 5.76 -14.94 13.73
C VAL A 54 5.09 -14.86 12.36
N PRO A 55 4.18 -15.79 12.01
CA PRO A 55 3.43 -15.70 10.79
C PRO A 55 2.35 -14.61 10.91
N LEU A 56 2.24 -13.76 9.90
CA LEU A 56 1.21 -12.73 9.78
C LEU A 56 0.30 -13.08 8.60
N LEU A 57 -0.85 -13.67 8.89
CA LEU A 57 -1.82 -14.12 7.90
C LEU A 57 -2.64 -12.95 7.35
N CYS A 58 -2.54 -12.72 6.04
CA CYS A 58 -3.29 -11.68 5.32
C CYS A 58 -4.41 -12.30 4.47
N GLU A 59 -5.42 -11.50 4.09
CA GLU A 59 -6.46 -12.00 3.17
C GLU A 59 -5.85 -12.37 1.81
N GLY A 60 -6.33 -13.47 1.24
CA GLY A 60 -5.86 -14.00 -0.03
C GLY A 60 -4.73 -15.04 0.09
N PHE A 61 -4.18 -15.27 1.29
CA PHE A 61 -3.32 -16.43 1.51
C PHE A 61 -4.16 -17.67 1.81
N GLU A 62 -4.03 -18.68 0.96
CA GLU A 62 -4.65 -19.98 1.17
C GLU A 62 -3.65 -20.92 1.86
N ARG A 63 -4.13 -21.65 2.87
CA ARG A 63 -3.33 -22.72 3.47
C ARG A 63 -3.07 -23.78 2.41
N LEU A 64 -1.83 -24.21 2.31
CA LEU A 64 -1.43 -25.21 1.34
C LEU A 64 -1.93 -26.58 1.78
N SER A 65 -2.45 -27.36 0.83
CA SER A 65 -2.53 -28.80 1.00
C SER A 65 -1.14 -29.43 0.79
N ASP A 66 -0.95 -30.63 1.30
CA ASP A 66 0.29 -31.40 1.11
C ASP A 66 0.62 -31.58 -0.39
N GLU A 67 -0.38 -31.68 -1.26
CA GLU A 67 -0.22 -31.74 -2.72
C GLU A 67 0.20 -30.40 -3.31
N ALA A 68 -0.44 -29.30 -2.89
CA ALA A 68 -0.09 -27.96 -3.35
C ALA A 68 1.33 -27.59 -2.94
N GLN A 69 1.75 -28.01 -1.74
CA GLN A 69 3.10 -27.79 -1.24
C GLN A 69 4.15 -28.47 -2.11
N LYS A 70 3.89 -29.71 -2.57
CA LYS A 70 4.79 -30.43 -3.51
C LYS A 70 4.91 -29.73 -4.86
N GLN A 71 3.97 -28.86 -5.23
CA GLN A 71 3.99 -28.11 -6.49
C GLN A 71 4.78 -26.80 -6.38
N ILE A 72 5.15 -26.33 -5.18
CA ILE A 72 5.89 -25.08 -5.00
C ILE A 72 7.14 -24.97 -5.89
N PRO A 73 8.00 -26.01 -6.03
CA PRO A 73 9.18 -25.90 -6.89
C PRO A 73 8.86 -25.63 -8.36
N SER A 74 7.65 -25.96 -8.82
CA SER A 74 7.21 -25.67 -10.19
C SER A 74 6.85 -24.20 -10.43
N LEU A 75 6.66 -23.43 -9.36
CA LEU A 75 6.46 -21.98 -9.41
C LEU A 75 7.76 -21.21 -9.69
N TRP A 76 8.91 -21.88 -9.59
CA TRP A 76 10.21 -21.26 -9.70
C TRP A 76 10.95 -21.72 -10.96
N THR A 77 11.82 -20.84 -11.45
CA THR A 77 12.73 -21.19 -12.53
C THR A 77 13.81 -22.17 -12.05
N PRO A 78 14.37 -23.02 -12.93
CA PRO A 78 15.49 -23.89 -12.57
C PRO A 78 16.69 -23.11 -12.00
N HIS A 79 16.89 -21.87 -12.45
CA HIS A 79 17.94 -20.99 -11.94
C HIS A 79 17.71 -20.63 -10.46
N GLN A 80 16.49 -20.27 -10.07
CA GLN A 80 16.14 -19.97 -8.68
C GLN A 80 16.32 -21.19 -7.77
N VAL A 81 15.94 -22.38 -8.24
CA VAL A 81 16.16 -23.64 -7.52
C VAL A 81 17.66 -23.91 -7.32
N ALA A 82 18.45 -23.78 -8.38
CA ALA A 82 19.90 -23.95 -8.31
C ALA A 82 20.57 -22.91 -7.40
N GLN A 83 20.06 -21.68 -7.40
CA GLN A 83 20.54 -20.60 -6.53
C GLN A 83 20.31 -20.95 -5.05
N LEU A 84 19.11 -21.39 -4.66
CA LEU A 84 18.85 -21.86 -3.29
C LEU A 84 19.74 -23.05 -2.89
N ALA A 85 19.90 -24.02 -3.80
CA ALA A 85 20.76 -25.17 -3.57
C ALA A 85 22.23 -24.77 -3.32
N SER A 86 22.72 -23.69 -3.96
CA SER A 86 24.07 -23.18 -3.73
C SER A 86 24.30 -22.64 -2.31
N TYR A 87 23.22 -22.29 -1.60
CA TYR A 87 23.22 -21.89 -0.19
C TYR A 87 22.91 -23.06 0.77
N GLY A 88 22.89 -24.30 0.27
CA GLY A 88 22.58 -25.47 1.08
C GLY A 88 21.10 -25.59 1.47
N ILE A 89 20.22 -24.95 0.70
CA ILE A 89 18.76 -25.03 0.86
C ILE A 89 18.22 -26.01 -0.17
N GLN A 90 17.87 -27.22 0.27
CA GLN A 90 17.27 -28.24 -0.58
C GLN A 90 15.74 -28.08 -0.63
N LEU A 91 15.10 -28.65 -1.65
CA LEU A 91 13.64 -28.60 -1.78
C LEU A 91 12.92 -29.32 -0.63
N ASP A 92 13.54 -30.37 -0.07
CA ASP A 92 12.99 -31.04 1.10
C ASP A 92 13.00 -30.12 2.32
N ASP A 93 14.03 -29.27 2.48
CA ASP A 93 14.07 -28.27 3.55
C ASP A 93 12.93 -27.25 3.39
N VAL A 94 12.66 -26.82 2.16
CA VAL A 94 11.55 -25.89 1.85
C VAL A 94 10.22 -26.50 2.27
N ASN A 95 9.98 -27.77 1.93
CA ASN A 95 8.75 -28.45 2.30
C ASN A 95 8.63 -28.60 3.82
N LEU A 96 9.70 -28.98 4.52
CA LEU A 96 9.67 -29.08 5.97
C LEU A 96 9.40 -27.71 6.63
N ALA A 97 10.07 -26.66 6.16
CA ALA A 97 9.91 -25.31 6.71
C ALA A 97 8.50 -24.74 6.48
N TYR A 98 7.90 -24.95 5.30
CA TYR A 98 6.52 -24.52 5.06
C TYR A 98 5.50 -25.32 5.87
N SER A 99 5.74 -26.62 6.09
CA SER A 99 4.89 -27.45 6.94
C SER A 99 4.95 -26.96 8.40
N TRP A 100 6.15 -26.71 8.91
CA TRP A 100 6.39 -26.09 10.21
C TRP A 100 5.68 -24.74 10.35
N LEU A 101 5.82 -23.85 9.36
CA LEU A 101 5.18 -22.53 9.33
C LEU A 101 3.65 -22.60 9.42
N GLN A 102 3.03 -23.63 8.82
CA GLN A 102 1.57 -23.78 8.77
C GLN A 102 0.98 -24.53 9.97
N HIS A 103 1.69 -25.51 10.51
CA HIS A 103 1.15 -26.42 11.51
C HIS A 103 1.67 -26.18 12.93
N GLU A 104 2.89 -25.67 13.07
CA GLU A 104 3.52 -25.50 14.39
C GLU A 104 3.42 -24.06 14.91
N LEU A 105 3.32 -23.07 14.00
CA LEU A 105 3.25 -21.66 14.37
C LEU A 105 1.80 -21.15 14.40
N THR A 106 1.49 -20.30 15.40
CA THR A 106 0.20 -19.63 15.49
C THR A 106 0.24 -18.30 14.75
N PRO A 107 -0.54 -18.12 13.67
CA PRO A 107 -0.51 -16.90 12.90
C PRO A 107 -1.29 -15.76 13.57
N LEU A 108 -0.77 -14.54 13.47
CA LEU A 108 -1.55 -13.32 13.72
C LEU A 108 -2.38 -13.00 12.49
N GLN A 109 -3.64 -12.60 12.69
CA GLN A 109 -4.55 -12.27 11.59
C GLN A 109 -4.50 -10.77 11.31
N MET A 110 -4.14 -10.37 10.09
CA MET A 110 -4.15 -8.98 9.68
C MET A 110 -5.08 -8.77 8.49
N ALA A 111 -6.13 -7.99 8.69
CA ALA A 111 -7.01 -7.58 7.62
C ALA A 111 -6.41 -6.42 6.81
N ARG A 112 -5.88 -6.69 5.62
CA ARG A 112 -5.31 -5.72 4.65
C ARG A 112 -6.33 -4.69 4.21
N PHE A 113 -7.59 -5.09 4.02
CA PHE A 113 -8.70 -4.18 3.65
C PHE A 113 -9.46 -3.66 4.88
N GLY A 114 -8.97 -3.96 6.08
CA GLY A 114 -9.55 -3.49 7.33
C GLY A 114 -9.19 -2.03 7.65
N PRO A 115 -9.93 -1.40 8.57
CA PRO A 115 -9.62 -0.04 9.03
C PRO A 115 -8.19 0.01 9.62
N VAL A 116 -7.49 1.13 9.42
CA VAL A 116 -6.11 1.36 9.90
C VAL A 116 -5.97 1.01 11.39
N CYS A 117 -6.93 1.43 12.22
CA CYS A 117 -6.91 1.15 13.66
C CYS A 117 -6.99 -0.36 14.00
N GLY A 118 -7.56 -1.19 13.12
CA GLY A 118 -7.55 -2.63 13.24
C GLY A 118 -6.17 -3.20 12.96
N ARG A 119 -5.52 -2.75 11.89
CA ARG A 119 -4.15 -3.15 11.53
C ARG A 119 -3.12 -2.70 12.56
N GLU A 120 -3.25 -1.49 13.10
CA GLU A 120 -2.39 -0.99 14.19
C GLU A 120 -2.43 -1.89 15.43
N LYS A 121 -3.62 -2.42 15.80
CA LYS A 121 -3.74 -3.35 16.92
C LYS A 121 -2.96 -4.64 16.67
N VAL A 122 -3.02 -5.17 15.44
CA VAL A 122 -2.27 -6.37 15.05
C VAL A 122 -0.76 -6.10 15.08
N VAL A 123 -0.31 -4.91 14.66
CA VAL A 123 1.10 -4.50 14.76
C VAL A 123 1.53 -4.42 16.23
N VAL A 124 0.70 -3.86 17.12
CA VAL A 124 1.00 -3.83 18.56
C VAL A 124 1.08 -5.25 19.14
N GLU A 125 0.17 -6.14 18.76
CA GLU A 125 0.21 -7.55 19.14
C GLU A 125 1.47 -8.25 18.64
N LEU A 126 1.83 -8.05 17.37
CA LEU A 126 3.07 -8.54 16.76
C LEU A 126 4.30 -8.06 17.54
N MET A 127 4.36 -6.77 17.89
CA MET A 127 5.45 -6.23 18.72
C MET A 127 5.54 -6.94 20.08
N ASN A 128 4.40 -7.19 20.71
CA ASN A 128 4.36 -7.90 22.00
C ASN A 128 4.85 -9.36 21.86
N VAL A 129 4.42 -10.07 20.81
CA VAL A 129 4.86 -11.45 20.52
C VAL A 129 6.37 -11.51 20.23
N CYS A 130 6.92 -10.47 19.61
CA CYS A 130 8.36 -10.33 19.34
C CYS A 130 9.18 -9.83 20.54
N GLY A 131 8.56 -9.63 21.71
CA GLY A 131 9.23 -9.09 22.90
C GLY A 131 9.73 -7.65 22.74
N LEU A 132 9.19 -6.89 21.78
CA LEU A 132 9.54 -5.50 21.55
C LEU A 132 8.70 -4.62 22.46
N SER A 133 9.36 -3.74 23.23
CA SER A 133 8.65 -2.80 24.09
C SER A 133 7.81 -1.85 23.23
N SER A 134 6.48 -2.00 23.31
CA SER A 134 5.55 -1.07 22.70
C SER A 134 5.66 0.28 23.43
N ARG A 135 6.43 1.21 22.86
CA ARG A 135 6.21 2.63 23.18
C ARG A 135 4.81 2.93 22.70
N ARG A 136 3.87 3.10 23.64
CA ARG A 136 2.47 3.41 23.34
C ARG A 136 2.40 4.61 22.40
N THR A 137 2.21 4.35 21.12
CA THR A 137 1.72 5.34 20.17
C THR A 137 0.25 5.52 20.49
N THR A 138 -0.06 6.42 21.42
CA THR A 138 -1.45 6.77 21.71
C THR A 138 -2.00 7.53 20.49
N SER A 139 -2.55 6.80 19.53
CA SER A 139 -3.44 7.32 18.50
C SER A 139 -4.67 7.91 19.21
N LYS A 140 -4.63 9.22 19.48
CA LYS A 140 -5.73 9.98 20.08
C LYS A 140 -6.75 10.29 19.00
N THR A 141 -7.55 9.32 18.58
CA THR A 141 -8.64 9.53 17.59
C THR A 141 -10.04 9.31 18.15
N ALA A 142 -10.20 9.29 19.48
CA ALA A 142 -11.53 9.12 20.07
C ALA A 142 -12.34 10.43 20.05
N GLY A 143 -13.16 10.60 19.01
CA GLY A 143 -14.40 11.39 19.07
C GLY A 143 -14.47 12.69 18.27
N HIS A 144 -13.40 13.11 17.59
CA HIS A 144 -13.49 14.28 16.70
C HIS A 144 -14.02 13.85 15.34
N VAL A 145 -15.06 14.53 14.84
CA VAL A 145 -15.50 14.37 13.45
C VAL A 145 -14.36 14.87 12.56
N SER A 146 -13.70 13.97 11.84
CA SER A 146 -12.65 14.29 10.87
C SER A 146 -13.23 15.30 9.85
N ARG A 147 -12.52 16.39 9.59
CA ARG A 147 -12.90 17.41 8.60
C ARG A 147 -11.76 17.54 7.60
N PRO A 148 -11.53 16.47 6.82
CA PRO A 148 -10.38 16.40 5.95
C PRO A 148 -10.47 17.48 4.89
N ARG A 149 -9.31 18.06 4.63
CA ARG A 149 -9.08 19.15 3.69
C ARG A 149 -8.61 18.66 2.34
N ILE A 150 -8.07 17.44 2.31
CA ILE A 150 -7.53 16.78 1.13
C ILE A 150 -8.11 15.37 1.13
N LEU A 151 -8.72 14.97 0.02
CA LEU A 151 -9.15 13.60 -0.19
C LEU A 151 -8.09 12.88 -1.03
N VAL A 152 -7.76 11.65 -0.66
CA VAL A 152 -6.86 10.78 -1.40
C VAL A 152 -7.69 9.63 -1.95
N LEU A 153 -7.63 9.43 -3.27
CA LEU A 153 -8.42 8.44 -3.99
C LEU A 153 -7.51 7.56 -4.86
N SER A 154 -7.77 6.25 -4.84
CA SER A 154 -7.22 5.26 -5.76
C SER A 154 -8.22 4.11 -5.92
N SER A 155 -7.83 3.05 -6.62
CA SER A 155 -8.53 1.77 -6.55
C SER A 155 -8.32 1.14 -5.17
N TYR A 156 -9.41 0.64 -4.59
CA TYR A 156 -9.43 -0.07 -3.30
C TYR A 156 -9.45 -1.60 -3.46
N MET A 157 -9.42 -2.09 -4.70
CA MET A 157 -9.49 -3.53 -4.99
C MET A 157 -8.17 -4.25 -4.73
N GLU A 158 -7.05 -3.52 -4.74
CA GLU A 158 -5.72 -4.04 -4.44
C GLU A 158 -5.19 -3.46 -3.13
N ALA A 159 -4.71 -4.34 -2.24
CA ALA A 159 -4.25 -3.96 -0.90
C ALA A 159 -3.01 -3.06 -0.95
N GLU A 160 -2.18 -3.24 -1.97
CA GLU A 160 -0.94 -2.51 -2.22
C GLU A 160 -1.24 -1.05 -2.60
N TYR A 161 -2.29 -0.82 -3.40
CA TYR A 161 -2.74 0.53 -3.75
C TYR A 161 -3.32 1.25 -2.54
N LEU A 162 -4.12 0.55 -1.74
CA LEU A 162 -4.66 1.08 -0.48
C LEU A 162 -3.54 1.46 0.49
N SER A 163 -2.61 0.54 0.73
CA SER A 163 -1.44 0.77 1.61
C SER A 163 -0.60 1.95 1.12
N THR A 164 -0.42 2.07 -0.20
CA THR A 164 0.27 3.21 -0.81
C THR A 164 -0.46 4.53 -0.55
N CYS A 165 -1.79 4.55 -0.66
CA CYS A 165 -2.57 5.75 -0.37
C CYS A 165 -2.42 6.19 1.10
N GLU A 166 -2.36 5.25 2.02
CA GLU A 166 -2.22 5.53 3.46
C GLU A 166 -0.82 6.00 3.81
N VAL A 167 0.22 5.38 3.27
CA VAL A 167 1.60 5.87 3.42
C VAL A 167 1.72 7.29 2.85
N PHE A 168 1.18 7.51 1.65
CA PHE A 168 1.14 8.82 1.04
C PHE A 168 0.36 9.84 1.90
N GLN A 169 -0.80 9.46 2.43
CA GLN A 169 -1.60 10.27 3.36
C GLN A 169 -0.77 10.66 4.59
N ILE A 170 -0.11 9.70 5.26
CA ILE A 170 0.71 9.95 6.44
C ILE A 170 1.82 10.97 6.13
N LEU A 171 2.58 10.74 5.05
CA LEU A 171 3.67 11.64 4.66
C LEU A 171 3.15 13.04 4.30
N LEU A 172 2.04 13.11 3.56
CA LEU A 172 1.45 14.38 3.17
C LEU A 172 0.89 15.17 4.37
N GLN A 173 0.22 14.48 5.30
CA GLN A 173 -0.28 15.08 6.54
C GLN A 173 0.87 15.57 7.41
N ALA A 174 1.95 14.81 7.52
CA ALA A 174 3.14 15.21 8.26
C ALA A 174 3.79 16.45 7.64
N HIS A 175 3.82 16.55 6.31
CA HIS A 175 4.43 17.68 5.60
C HIS A 175 3.57 18.95 5.64
N LEU A 176 2.26 18.82 5.42
CA LEU A 176 1.35 19.98 5.33
C LEU A 176 0.74 20.40 6.66
N HIS A 177 0.77 19.52 7.67
CA HIS A 177 0.02 19.68 8.92
C HIS A 177 -1.48 19.90 8.69
N VAL A 178 -2.02 19.23 7.66
CA VAL A 178 -3.41 19.35 7.22
C VAL A 178 -4.05 17.97 7.26
N GLU A 179 -5.30 17.89 7.74
CA GLU A 179 -6.04 16.63 7.81
C GLU A 179 -6.36 16.11 6.39
N CYS A 180 -5.92 14.90 6.09
CA CYS A 180 -6.17 14.20 4.83
C CYS A 180 -6.98 12.94 5.11
N GLU A 181 -7.78 12.47 4.17
CA GLU A 181 -8.54 11.23 4.30
C GLU A 181 -8.42 10.40 3.02
N VAL A 182 -8.09 9.12 3.14
CA VAL A 182 -8.23 8.17 2.03
C VAL A 182 -9.69 7.74 1.95
N VAL A 183 -10.29 7.91 0.77
CA VAL A 183 -11.71 7.58 0.53
C VAL A 183 -11.83 6.32 -0.34
N HIS A 184 -12.73 5.43 0.05
CA HIS A 184 -12.96 4.12 -0.57
C HIS A 184 -14.35 3.99 -1.17
N ASP A 185 -15.32 4.79 -0.70
CA ASP A 185 -16.70 4.69 -1.13
C ASP A 185 -17.40 6.05 -1.30
N PHE A 186 -18.60 6.03 -1.88
CA PHE A 186 -19.41 7.21 -2.11
C PHE A 186 -19.85 7.91 -0.81
N GLN A 187 -20.05 7.17 0.27
CA GLN A 187 -20.51 7.70 1.55
C GLN A 187 -19.40 8.52 2.23
N GLN A 188 -18.17 8.03 2.20
CA GLN A 188 -16.99 8.74 2.69
C GLN A 188 -16.75 10.01 1.88
N ILE A 189 -16.82 9.95 0.55
CA ILE A 189 -16.72 11.14 -0.30
C ILE A 189 -17.84 12.14 0.05
N ALA A 190 -19.09 11.70 0.15
CA ALA A 190 -20.22 12.58 0.49
C ALA A 190 -20.03 13.30 1.84
N THR A 191 -19.49 12.59 2.82
CA THR A 191 -19.25 13.09 4.18
C THR A 191 -18.08 14.07 4.23
N CYS A 192 -17.00 13.78 3.50
CA CYS A 192 -15.74 14.52 3.58
C CYS A 192 -15.66 15.70 2.60
N LYS A 193 -16.28 15.58 1.42
CA LYS A 193 -16.24 16.57 0.34
C LYS A 193 -16.65 17.99 0.73
N PRO A 194 -17.63 18.23 1.64
CA PRO A 194 -17.97 19.60 2.08
C PRO A 194 -16.80 20.34 2.76
N PHE A 195 -15.84 19.60 3.33
CA PHE A 195 -14.69 20.17 4.05
C PHE A 195 -13.42 20.21 3.20
N ALA A 196 -13.38 19.38 2.16
CA ALA A 196 -12.21 19.18 1.31
C ALA A 196 -12.09 20.21 0.18
N TYR A 197 -10.84 20.52 -0.16
CA TYR A 197 -10.45 21.52 -1.15
C TYR A 197 -9.73 20.89 -2.34
N TYR A 198 -9.05 19.77 -2.10
CA TYR A 198 -8.26 19.04 -3.07
C TYR A 198 -8.71 17.58 -3.12
N LEU A 199 -8.60 17.00 -4.30
CA LEU A 199 -8.72 15.57 -4.55
C LEU A 199 -7.42 15.11 -5.19
N ILE A 200 -6.66 14.29 -4.48
CA ILE A 200 -5.45 13.65 -5.00
C ILE A 200 -5.85 12.28 -5.54
N ALA A 201 -5.59 12.05 -6.83
CA ALA A 201 -5.82 10.76 -7.46
C ALA A 201 -4.47 10.06 -7.67
N LEU A 202 -4.22 8.99 -6.91
CA LEU A 202 -3.03 8.15 -7.11
C LEU A 202 -3.28 7.19 -8.26
N LEU A 203 -2.39 7.19 -9.23
CA LEU A 203 -2.54 6.52 -10.51
C LEU A 203 -1.57 5.33 -10.59
N PHE A 204 -2.14 4.13 -10.63
CA PHE A 204 -1.44 2.86 -10.82
C PHE A 204 -1.72 2.28 -12.20
N ARG A 205 -0.90 1.31 -12.64
CA ARG A 205 -1.14 0.62 -13.91
C ARG A 205 -2.54 0.03 -13.94
N GLY A 206 -3.28 0.34 -15.02
CA GLY A 206 -4.62 -0.21 -15.22
C GLY A 206 -5.74 0.44 -14.41
N ILE A 207 -5.46 1.36 -13.48
CA ILE A 207 -6.49 2.02 -12.63
C ILE A 207 -7.58 2.70 -13.47
N LEU A 208 -7.23 3.19 -14.65
CA LEU A 208 -8.15 3.85 -15.57
C LEU A 208 -9.08 2.87 -16.31
N ARG A 209 -8.97 1.57 -16.03
CA ARG A 209 -9.89 0.51 -16.47
C ARG A 209 -10.79 0.02 -15.33
N ASP A 210 -10.54 0.45 -14.09
CA ASP A 210 -11.35 0.13 -12.92
C ASP A 210 -12.63 0.98 -12.92
N GLU A 211 -13.78 0.33 -13.12
CA GLU A 211 -15.06 1.01 -13.19
C GLU A 211 -15.45 1.67 -11.87
N ASP A 212 -15.07 1.10 -10.73
CA ASP A 212 -15.45 1.63 -9.42
C ASP A 212 -14.61 2.86 -9.08
N PHE A 213 -13.31 2.84 -9.38
CA PHE A 213 -12.47 4.04 -9.34
C PHE A 213 -13.06 5.17 -10.21
N ILE A 214 -13.47 4.87 -11.44
CA ILE A 214 -14.04 5.87 -12.36
C ILE A 214 -15.33 6.47 -11.77
N LYS A 215 -16.23 5.64 -11.24
CA LYS A 215 -17.48 6.13 -10.63
C LYS A 215 -17.19 7.00 -9.41
N LEU A 216 -16.24 6.63 -8.56
CA LEU A 216 -15.82 7.43 -7.40
C LEU A 216 -15.20 8.76 -7.83
N LEU A 217 -14.32 8.75 -8.84
CA LEU A 217 -13.68 9.95 -9.37
C LEU A 217 -14.71 10.92 -9.99
N LEU A 218 -15.68 10.39 -10.76
CA LEU A 218 -16.81 11.17 -11.27
C LEU A 218 -17.61 11.80 -10.12
N TYR A 219 -17.97 11.00 -9.11
CA TYR A 219 -18.74 11.48 -7.98
C TYR A 219 -18.01 12.56 -7.16
N ALA A 220 -16.70 12.38 -6.95
CA ALA A 220 -15.86 13.35 -6.25
C ALA A 220 -15.74 14.68 -7.01
N THR A 221 -15.65 14.64 -8.34
CA THR A 221 -15.44 15.82 -9.19
C THR A 221 -16.74 16.53 -9.59
N GLN A 222 -17.88 15.86 -9.59
CA GLN A 222 -19.18 16.48 -9.87
C GLN A 222 -19.49 17.60 -8.87
N THR A 223 -19.93 18.77 -9.34
CA THR A 223 -20.34 19.87 -8.45
C THR A 223 -21.62 19.49 -7.71
N CYS A 224 -21.58 19.47 -6.37
CA CYS A 224 -22.79 19.32 -5.57
C CYS A 224 -23.67 20.56 -5.71
N THR A 225 -24.98 20.38 -5.86
CA THR A 225 -25.96 21.49 -5.95
C THR A 225 -25.91 22.43 -4.74
N SER A 226 -25.54 21.92 -3.57
CA SER A 226 -25.40 22.68 -2.32
C SER A 226 -24.06 23.42 -2.19
N SER A 227 -23.02 22.99 -2.90
CA SER A 227 -21.67 23.55 -2.82
C SER A 227 -21.26 24.04 -4.19
N LYS A 228 -21.19 25.36 -4.38
CA LYS A 228 -20.64 25.99 -5.60
C LYS A 228 -19.15 25.69 -5.83
N ARG A 229 -18.53 24.89 -4.96
CA ARG A 229 -17.11 24.60 -4.97
C ARG A 229 -16.83 23.22 -5.57
N ALA A 230 -15.97 23.21 -6.58
CA ALA A 230 -15.34 21.99 -7.10
C ALA A 230 -14.05 21.68 -6.33
N LEU A 231 -13.72 20.40 -6.19
CA LEU A 231 -12.43 19.95 -5.69
C LEU A 231 -11.37 20.18 -6.76
N GLU A 232 -10.21 20.68 -6.36
CA GLU A 232 -9.05 20.80 -7.24
C GLU A 232 -8.37 19.44 -7.38
N LEU A 233 -8.31 18.91 -8.60
CA LEU A 233 -7.78 17.58 -8.89
C LEU A 233 -6.26 17.62 -9.04
N VAL A 234 -5.55 16.79 -8.29
CA VAL A 234 -4.09 16.65 -8.33
C VAL A 234 -3.74 15.19 -8.67
N PRO A 235 -3.39 14.88 -9.92
CA PRO A 235 -2.94 13.55 -10.31
C PRO A 235 -1.54 13.24 -9.78
N VAL A 236 -1.34 12.06 -9.22
CA VAL A 236 -0.06 11.55 -8.74
C VAL A 236 0.18 10.18 -9.36
N VAL A 237 1.28 9.98 -10.08
CA VAL A 237 1.63 8.67 -10.65
C VAL A 237 2.37 7.86 -9.59
N ALA A 238 1.74 6.80 -9.12
CA ALA A 238 2.27 5.92 -8.05
C ALA A 238 2.99 4.67 -8.60
N ASP A 239 2.89 4.42 -9.90
CA ASP A 239 3.50 3.29 -10.60
C ASP A 239 4.26 3.77 -11.84
N SER A 240 5.53 3.39 -11.98
CA SER A 240 6.35 3.72 -13.16
C SER A 240 5.83 3.12 -14.46
N ASN A 241 5.00 2.07 -14.37
CA ASN A 241 4.34 1.43 -15.51
C ASN A 241 2.93 1.98 -15.76
N PHE A 242 2.59 3.13 -15.18
CA PHE A 242 1.33 3.79 -15.48
C PHE A 242 1.30 4.21 -16.95
N GLU A 243 0.31 3.68 -17.67
CA GLU A 243 0.05 4.02 -19.06
C GLU A 243 -1.22 4.87 -19.15
N VAL A 244 -1.11 6.04 -19.77
CA VAL A 244 -2.29 6.83 -20.12
C VAL A 244 -3.03 6.07 -21.23
N PRO A 245 -4.29 5.65 -21.01
CA PRO A 245 -5.03 4.92 -22.02
C PRO A 245 -5.22 5.81 -23.25
N ASN A 246 -5.10 5.21 -24.44
CA ASN A 246 -5.47 5.88 -25.67
C ASN A 246 -6.98 6.19 -25.61
N VAL A 247 -7.32 7.47 -25.49
CA VAL A 247 -8.67 7.95 -25.17
C VAL A 247 -9.65 7.73 -26.34
N ASP A 248 -9.12 7.58 -27.56
CA ASP A 248 -9.89 7.76 -28.80
C ASP A 248 -10.86 6.62 -29.16
N ALA A 249 -10.75 5.42 -28.56
CA ALA A 249 -11.55 4.26 -29.01
C ALA A 249 -12.71 3.87 -28.09
N ARG A 250 -12.58 4.07 -26.77
CA ARG A 250 -13.47 3.39 -25.79
C ARG A 250 -14.55 4.30 -25.20
N TRP A 251 -14.31 5.61 -25.14
CA TRP A 251 -15.17 6.55 -24.41
C TRP A 251 -16.14 7.34 -25.30
N HIS A 252 -16.01 7.21 -26.62
CA HIS A 252 -16.84 7.92 -27.61
C HIS A 252 -18.17 7.24 -27.95
N ALA A 253 -18.59 6.22 -27.21
CA ALA A 253 -19.84 5.52 -27.43
C ALA A 253 -21.06 6.32 -26.95
N GLY A 254 -21.33 7.48 -27.57
CA GLY A 254 -22.62 8.21 -27.64
C GLY A 254 -23.39 8.52 -26.36
N SER A 255 -22.93 8.10 -25.18
CA SER A 255 -23.67 8.15 -23.94
C SER A 255 -23.32 9.42 -23.15
N PRO A 256 -24.30 10.04 -22.46
CA PRO A 256 -24.03 11.18 -21.58
C PRO A 256 -22.98 10.89 -20.51
N LEU A 257 -22.92 9.64 -20.01
CA LEU A 257 -21.92 9.20 -19.05
C LEU A 257 -20.52 9.16 -19.66
N GLY A 258 -20.38 8.67 -20.89
CA GLY A 258 -19.10 8.65 -21.61
C GLY A 258 -18.48 10.04 -21.78
N LEU A 259 -19.30 11.06 -22.05
CA LEU A 259 -18.85 12.45 -22.12
C LEU A 259 -18.32 12.98 -20.78
N GLN A 260 -18.99 12.64 -19.67
CA GLN A 260 -18.52 13.04 -18.33
C GLN A 260 -17.21 12.35 -17.96
N VAL A 261 -17.10 11.04 -18.23
CA VAL A 261 -15.85 10.29 -18.02
C VAL A 261 -14.72 10.92 -18.84
N PHE A 262 -14.95 11.17 -20.12
CA PHE A 262 -13.97 11.80 -21.00
C PHE A 262 -13.50 13.16 -20.46
N GLN A 263 -14.42 14.01 -19.98
CA GLN A 263 -14.07 15.31 -19.41
C GLN A 263 -13.19 15.18 -18.16
N VAL A 264 -13.56 14.28 -17.24
CA VAL A 264 -12.78 14.06 -16.00
C VAL A 264 -11.41 13.48 -16.30
N PHE A 265 -11.31 12.55 -17.24
CA PHE A 265 -10.03 11.98 -17.69
C PHE A 265 -9.15 13.01 -18.39
N ARG A 266 -9.76 13.84 -19.24
CA ARG A 266 -9.05 14.96 -19.87
C ARG A 266 -8.49 15.91 -18.81
N ASN A 267 -9.26 16.23 -17.78
CA ASN A 267 -8.78 17.06 -16.66
C ASN A 267 -7.65 16.37 -15.91
N LEU A 268 -7.78 15.07 -15.63
CA LEU A 268 -6.73 14.26 -14.99
C LEU A 268 -5.43 14.23 -15.80
N CYS A 269 -5.50 14.13 -17.13
CA CYS A 269 -4.33 14.02 -18.01
C CYS A 269 -3.74 15.37 -18.45
N THR A 270 -4.50 16.47 -18.34
CA THR A 270 -4.01 17.82 -18.70
C THR A 270 -3.17 18.43 -17.58
N VAL A 271 -3.38 18.01 -16.33
CA VAL A 271 -2.53 18.38 -15.21
C VAL A 271 -1.31 17.45 -15.21
N LEU A 272 -0.10 18.01 -15.23
CA LEU A 272 1.15 17.24 -15.22
C LEU A 272 1.19 16.34 -13.98
N ALA A 273 1.02 15.03 -14.09
CA ALA A 273 1.05 14.17 -12.91
C ALA A 273 2.45 14.17 -12.27
N LEU A 274 2.50 14.24 -10.94
CA LEU A 274 3.75 14.16 -10.18
C LEU A 274 4.05 12.72 -9.76
N PRO A 275 5.31 12.27 -9.75
CA PRO A 275 5.65 10.92 -9.35
C PRO A 275 5.59 10.76 -7.81
N PHE A 276 5.09 9.62 -7.37
CA PHE A 276 5.29 9.11 -6.02
C PHE A 276 5.73 7.65 -6.10
N THR A 277 6.84 7.29 -5.46
CA THR A 277 7.42 5.94 -5.55
C THR A 277 7.30 5.26 -4.20
N PRO A 278 6.22 4.48 -3.94
CA PRO A 278 5.94 3.91 -2.62
C PRO A 278 7.00 2.92 -2.12
N LEU A 279 7.80 2.37 -3.03
CA LEU A 279 8.89 1.45 -2.71
C LEU A 279 10.27 2.13 -2.67
N ALA A 280 10.33 3.46 -2.83
CA ALA A 280 11.58 4.18 -2.72
C ALA A 280 12.01 4.39 -1.26
N SER A 281 13.27 4.78 -1.06
CA SER A 281 13.75 5.23 0.24
C SER A 281 12.89 6.36 0.79
N GLU A 282 12.70 6.40 2.12
CA GLU A 282 11.97 7.45 2.84
C GLU A 282 12.34 8.87 2.38
N GLY A 283 13.65 9.19 2.30
CA GLY A 283 14.10 10.51 1.86
C GLY A 283 13.73 10.88 0.41
N LEU A 284 13.50 9.91 -0.48
CA LEU A 284 12.96 10.17 -1.81
C LEU A 284 11.45 10.39 -1.76
N GLN A 285 10.74 9.58 -0.98
CA GLN A 285 9.29 9.73 -0.76
C GLN A 285 8.97 11.11 -0.17
N GLU A 286 9.70 11.55 0.84
CA GLU A 286 9.55 12.88 1.45
C GLU A 286 9.76 14.00 0.44
N ARG A 287 10.77 13.90 -0.42
CA ARG A 287 11.01 14.90 -1.49
C ARG A 287 9.89 14.94 -2.51
N GLN A 288 9.42 13.78 -2.95
CA GLN A 288 8.28 13.68 -3.87
C GLN A 288 7.01 14.25 -3.24
N VAL A 289 6.74 13.94 -1.98
CA VAL A 289 5.60 14.50 -1.23
C VAL A 289 5.72 16.02 -1.07
N ALA A 290 6.92 16.54 -0.79
CA ALA A 290 7.14 17.98 -0.74
C ALA A 290 6.88 18.67 -2.09
N GLU A 291 7.29 18.05 -3.21
CA GLU A 291 6.98 18.54 -4.55
C GLU A 291 5.47 18.48 -4.84
N ILE A 292 4.77 17.42 -4.40
CA ILE A 292 3.31 17.31 -4.54
C ILE A 292 2.60 18.37 -3.71
N ALA A 293 3.02 18.54 -2.46
CA ALA A 293 2.54 19.60 -1.56
C ALA A 293 2.78 21.00 -2.14
N SER A 294 3.83 21.19 -2.95
CA SER A 294 4.12 22.45 -3.62
C SER A 294 3.02 22.89 -4.62
N ARG A 295 2.11 21.98 -5.00
CA ARG A 295 0.97 22.28 -5.87
C ARG A 295 -0.32 22.58 -5.11
N ILE A 296 -0.29 22.43 -3.80
CA ILE A 296 -1.45 22.61 -2.92
C ILE A 296 -1.41 24.03 -2.32
N HIS A 297 -1.45 25.02 -3.22
CA HIS A 297 -1.15 26.43 -2.97
C HIS A 297 -1.89 27.04 -1.77
N ARG A 298 -3.15 26.62 -1.51
CA ARG A 298 -3.97 27.17 -0.41
C ARG A 298 -3.38 26.95 0.98
N TYR A 299 -2.48 25.97 1.14
CA TYR A 299 -1.86 25.66 2.44
C TYR A 299 -0.43 26.16 2.57
N GLN A 300 0.15 26.75 1.52
CA GLN A 300 1.49 27.34 1.58
C GLN A 300 1.48 28.68 2.31
N ASP A 301 0.48 29.52 2.00
CA ASP A 301 0.39 30.87 2.57
C ASP A 301 -0.10 30.90 4.01
N ALA A 302 -0.76 29.82 4.47
CA ALA A 302 -1.30 29.72 5.83
C ALA A 302 -0.19 29.75 6.91
N TRP A 303 1.04 29.35 6.57
CA TRP A 303 2.21 29.44 7.46
C TRP A 303 2.70 30.87 7.67
N LEU A 304 2.43 31.78 6.73
CA LEU A 304 2.89 33.17 6.78
C LEU A 304 1.92 34.10 7.52
N CYS A 305 0.70 33.63 7.82
CA CYS A 305 -0.34 34.44 8.47
C CYS A 305 -0.96 33.70 9.67
N PRO A 306 -0.41 33.84 10.89
CA PRO A 306 -0.91 33.16 12.10
C PRO A 306 -2.35 33.53 12.53
N GLY A 307 -3.07 34.34 11.76
CA GLY A 307 -4.46 34.75 12.04
C GLY A 307 -5.54 34.06 11.20
N PHE A 308 -5.20 33.18 10.25
CA PHE A 308 -6.18 32.62 9.30
C PHE A 308 -6.84 31.29 9.74
N LEU A 309 -6.45 30.75 10.90
CA LEU A 309 -6.93 29.47 11.43
C LEU A 309 -7.82 29.58 12.69
N GLN A 310 -8.32 30.78 13.01
CA GLN A 310 -9.40 30.97 13.99
C GLN A 310 -10.74 31.08 13.26
#